data_AF-A0A5D4MFV0-F1
#
_entry.id   AF-A0A5D4MFV0-F1
#
_cell.length_a   1.000
_cell.length_b   1.000
_cell.length_c   1.000
_cell.angle_alpha   90.00
_cell.angle_beta   90.00
_cell.angle_gamma   90.00
#
_symmetry.space_group_name_H-M   'P 1'
#
loop_
_entity.id
_entity.type
_entity.pdbx_description
1 polymer ?
#
loop_
_entity_poly.entity_id
_entity_poly.type
_entity_poly.pdbx_seq_one_letter_code
_entity_poly.pdbx_strand_id
1 'polypeptide(L)' 'MDKQRKISTTELAGRTYDVSDYKKSDELSQGLAMTHEQASDSLTEGTIDGKIDNLDGKNIDLPR' A
#
# COMPACT_ATOMS: atom_id res chain seq x y z
N MET A 1 -1.16 29.50 -25.59
CA MET A 1 -2.21 29.41 -24.54
C MET A 1 -2.59 27.95 -24.44
N ASP A 2 -1.83 27.20 -23.65
CA ASP A 2 -1.95 25.76 -23.54
C ASP A 2 -3.29 25.37 -22.91
N LYS A 3 -4.00 24.50 -23.62
CA LYS A 3 -5.29 23.96 -23.22
C LYS A 3 -5.10 23.15 -21.95
N GLN A 4 -5.42 23.74 -20.79
CA GLN A 4 -5.48 23.03 -19.52
C GLN A 4 -6.39 21.81 -19.69
N ARG A 5 -5.81 20.61 -19.67
CA ARG A 5 -6.59 19.38 -19.53
C ARG A 5 -7.22 19.45 -18.14
N LYS A 6 -8.53 19.72 -18.07
CA LYS A 6 -9.34 19.50 -16.88
C LYS A 6 -9.22 18.02 -16.52
N ILE A 7 -8.26 17.67 -15.68
CA ILE A 7 -8.31 16.40 -14.95
C ILE A 7 -9.52 16.57 -14.03
N SER A 8 -10.56 15.75 -14.22
CA SER A 8 -11.75 15.81 -13.37
C SER A 8 -11.31 15.47 -11.96
N THR A 9 -11.34 16.43 -11.04
CA THR A 9 -11.01 16.21 -9.63
C THR A 9 -11.89 15.14 -8.98
N THR A 10 -13.07 14.87 -9.54
CA THR A 10 -13.95 13.76 -9.17
C THR A 10 -13.39 12.40 -9.56
N GLU A 11 -12.61 12.28 -10.65
CA GLU A 11 -11.95 11.03 -11.03
C GLU A 11 -10.75 10.72 -10.10
N LEU A 12 -10.16 11.76 -9.51
CA LEU A 12 -9.10 11.65 -8.51
C LEU A 12 -9.65 11.25 -7.13
N ALA A 13 -10.68 11.96 -6.66
CA ALA A 13 -11.31 11.72 -5.37
C ALA A 13 -12.28 10.51 -5.48
N GLY A 14 -11.81 9.32 -5.12
CA GLY A 14 -12.59 8.08 -5.16
C GLY A 14 -11.97 6.98 -6.02
N ARG A 15 -10.84 7.25 -6.68
CA ARG A 15 -10.06 6.23 -7.33
C ARG A 15 -9.53 5.23 -6.29
N THR A 16 -9.70 3.94 -6.57
CA THR A 16 -9.11 2.83 -5.82
C THR A 16 -8.00 2.18 -6.65
N TYR A 17 -7.22 1.32 -5.99
CA TYR A 17 -6.21 0.50 -6.66
C TYR A 17 -6.78 -0.30 -7.85
N ASP A 18 -6.03 -0.33 -8.95
CA ASP A 18 -6.24 -1.22 -10.09
C ASP A 18 -4.91 -1.91 -10.47
N VAL A 19 -4.96 -3.16 -10.94
CA VAL A 19 -3.75 -3.95 -11.28
C VAL A 19 -2.88 -3.26 -12.33
N SER A 20 -3.45 -2.46 -13.22
CA SER A 20 -2.68 -1.69 -14.21
C SER A 20 -1.82 -0.59 -13.59
N ASP A 21 -2.04 -0.22 -12.32
CA ASP A 21 -1.34 0.87 -11.64
C ASP A 21 0.15 0.57 -11.43
N TYR A 22 0.53 -0.69 -11.32
CA TYR A 22 1.94 -1.13 -11.32
C TYR A 22 2.72 -0.73 -12.59
N LYS A 23 2.01 -0.52 -13.71
CA LYS A 23 2.62 -0.21 -15.01
C LYS A 23 2.56 1.28 -15.37
N LYS A 24 1.86 2.10 -14.58
CA LYS A 24 1.68 3.53 -14.84
C LYS A 24 2.76 4.33 -14.13
N SER A 25 3.24 5.41 -14.72
CA SER A 25 4.33 6.21 -14.17
C SER A 25 3.88 7.43 -13.35
N ASP A 26 2.58 7.69 -13.23
CA ASP A 26 2.07 8.80 -12.43
C ASP A 26 2.08 8.48 -10.92
N GLU A 27 2.29 9.53 -10.12
CA GLU A 27 2.51 9.42 -8.67
C GLU A 27 1.33 8.80 -7.94
N LEU A 28 0.11 9.09 -8.38
CA LEU A 28 -1.11 8.51 -7.78
C LEU A 28 -1.17 7.00 -8.01
N SER A 29 -0.94 6.55 -9.24
CA SER A 29 -0.89 5.13 -9.56
C SER A 29 0.20 4.42 -8.76
N GLN A 30 1.40 5.01 -8.70
CA GLN A 30 2.52 4.45 -7.93
C GLN A 30 2.20 4.36 -6.43
N GLY A 31 1.58 5.38 -5.84
CA GLY A 31 1.16 5.36 -4.44
C GLY A 31 0.08 4.31 -4.14
N LEU A 32 -0.91 4.18 -5.03
CA LEU A 32 -1.96 3.15 -4.90
C LEU A 32 -1.38 1.74 -5.01
N ALA A 33 -0.46 1.51 -5.95
CA ALA A 33 0.21 0.22 -6.11
C ALA A 33 1.11 -0.14 -4.90
N MET A 34 1.90 0.82 -4.42
CA MET A 34 2.79 0.63 -3.26
C MET A 34 2.00 0.28 -2.00
N THR A 35 0.88 0.97 -1.73
CA THR A 35 0.07 0.67 -0.53
C THR A 35 -0.69 -0.65 -0.64
N HIS A 36 -1.07 -1.07 -1.84
CA HIS A 36 -1.64 -2.41 -2.07
C HIS A 36 -0.62 -3.52 -1.78
N GLU A 37 0.63 -3.35 -2.21
CA GLU A 37 1.74 -4.26 -1.92
C GLU A 37 2.01 -4.32 -0.42
N GLN A 38 2.20 -3.18 0.25
CA GLN A 38 2.42 -3.12 1.70
C GLN A 38 1.32 -3.84 2.51
N ALA A 39 0.05 -3.70 2.11
CA ALA A 39 -1.05 -4.39 2.77
C ALA A 39 -1.02 -5.91 2.54
N SER A 40 -0.66 -6.33 1.32
CA SER A 40 -0.57 -7.74 0.94
C SER A 40 0.62 -8.43 1.61
N ASP A 41 1.76 -7.76 1.68
CA ASP A 41 2.96 -8.20 2.38
C ASP A 41 2.68 -8.34 3.87
N SER A 42 2.05 -7.33 4.49
CA SER A 42 1.67 -7.39 5.90
C SER A 42 0.71 -8.54 6.22
N LEU A 43 -0.19 -8.88 5.29
CA LEU A 43 -1.10 -10.02 5.45
C LEU A 43 -0.40 -11.36 5.29
N THR A 44 0.57 -11.45 4.38
CA THR A 44 1.20 -12.73 3.98
C THR A 44 2.45 -13.04 4.81
N GLU A 45 3.33 -12.06 4.97
CA GLU A 45 4.60 -12.16 5.70
C GLU A 45 4.46 -11.75 7.17
N GLY A 46 3.38 -11.02 7.51
CA GLY A 46 3.22 -10.41 8.82
C GLY A 46 3.92 -9.05 8.91
N THR A 47 3.93 -8.47 10.11
CA THR A 47 4.60 -7.20 10.35
C THR A 47 6.03 -7.41 10.85
N ILE A 48 6.91 -6.42 10.64
CA ILE A 48 8.28 -6.42 11.20
C ILE A 48 8.32 -6.26 12.73
N ASP A 49 7.17 -6.32 13.40
CA ASP A 49 7.05 -6.17 14.84
C ASP A 49 7.79 -7.28 15.60
N GLY A 50 8.15 -8.37 14.89
CA GLY A 50 9.13 -9.33 15.38
C GLY A 50 8.67 -9.95 16.69
N LYS A 51 7.63 -10.78 16.63
CA LYS A 51 7.10 -11.46 17.82
C LYS A 51 7.61 -12.89 17.87
N ILE A 52 8.19 -13.28 18.99
CA ILE A 52 8.45 -14.70 19.27
C ILE A 52 7.15 -15.26 19.86
N ASP A 53 6.61 -16.29 19.20
CA ASP A 53 5.61 -17.16 19.82
C ASP A 53 6.28 -17.95 20.94
N ASN A 54 6.00 -17.59 22.19
CA ASN A 54 6.38 -18.43 23.32
C ASN A 54 5.48 -19.67 23.38
N LEU A 55 6.00 -20.76 23.94
CA LEU A 55 5.30 -22.05 24.10
C LEU A 55 3.94 -21.92 24.83
N ASP A 56 3.74 -20.84 25.60
CA ASP A 56 2.50 -20.48 26.31
C ASP A 56 1.51 -19.64 25.47
N GLY A 57 1.74 -19.48 24.16
CA GLY A 57 0.87 -18.72 23.24
C GLY A 57 0.87 -17.20 23.46
N LYS A 58 1.88 -16.68 24.17
CA LYS A 58 2.06 -15.24 24.38
C LYS A 58 3.11 -14.72 23.42
N ASN A 59 2.70 -13.80 22.55
CA ASN A 59 3.61 -13.00 21.73
C ASN A 59 4.48 -12.13 22.64
N ILE A 60 5.80 -12.35 22.63
CA ILE A 60 6.77 -11.44 23.24
C ILE A 60 7.49 -10.63 22.15
N ASP A 61 7.66 -9.35 22.40
CA ASP A 61 8.39 -8.48 21.49
C ASP A 61 9.87 -8.88 21.45
N LEU A 62 10.45 -8.93 20.25
CA LEU A 62 11.88 -9.15 20.10
C LEU A 62 12.67 -7.99 20.74
N PRO A 63 13.66 -8.28 21.61
CA PRO A 63 14.55 -7.25 22.13
C PRO A 63 15.35 -6.61 20.98
N ARG A 64 15.53 -5.29 21.03
CA ARG A 64 16.29 -4.51 20.03
C ARG A 64 17.74 -4.30 20.45
#